data_AF-A0A9W8XB73-F1
#
_entry.id   AF-A0A9W8XB73-F1
#
_cell.length_a   1.000
_cell.length_b   1.000
_cell.length_c   1.000
_cell.angle_alpha   90.00
_cell.angle_beta   90.00
_cell.angle_gamma   90.00
#
_symmetry.space_group_name_H-M   'P 1'
#
loop_
_entity.id
_entity.type
_entity.pdbx_description
1 polymer ?
#
loop_
_entity_poly.entity_id
_entity_poly.type
_entity_poly.pdbx_seq_one_letter_code
_entity_poly.pdbx_strand_id
1 'polypeptide(L)'
;MVLLISATADFSIGPIVYTIVSEIPSTRLRAKSIILSRNVYNAINVAFVNIVSFRQLSPLAWDWGAKAAFFWAGTNLLFNAWIWFRMPETKGRTYAELDILFTNEVPARRFAKTKIETLGEGTEEVQKEQAERIADA
;
A
#
# COMPACT_ATOMS: atom_id res chain seq x y z
N MET A 1 22.97 15.61 9.26
CA MET A 1 21.50 15.78 9.27
C MET A 1 20.84 15.15 8.03
N VAL A 2 21.16 15.59 6.80
CA VAL A 2 20.56 15.04 5.56
C VAL A 2 20.72 13.52 5.46
N LEU A 3 21.91 12.97 5.74
CA LEU A 3 22.15 11.52 5.68
C LEU A 3 21.26 10.70 6.64
N LEU A 4 20.96 11.23 7.82
CA LEU A 4 20.09 10.54 8.79
C LEU A 4 18.63 10.55 8.33
N ILE A 5 18.19 11.66 7.72
CA ILE A 5 16.85 11.79 7.15
C ILE A 5 16.68 10.83 5.96
N SER A 6 17.65 10.79 5.05
CA SER A 6 17.65 9.86 3.91
C SER A 6 17.68 8.41 4.38
N ALA A 7 18.57 8.04 5.30
CA ALA A 7 18.63 6.68 5.83
C ALA A 7 17.29 6.23 6.44
N THR A 8 16.65 7.09 7.23
CA THR A 8 15.34 6.78 7.84
C THR A 8 14.26 6.56 6.77
N ALA A 9 14.26 7.38 5.71
CA ALA A 9 13.30 7.24 4.61
C ALA A 9 13.52 5.96 3.80
N ASP A 10 14.78 5.61 3.53
CA ASP A 10 15.15 4.46 2.71
C ASP A 10 14.94 3.13 3.45
N PHE A 11 15.08 3.09 4.78
CA PHE A 11 14.79 1.89 5.57
C PHE A 11 13.31 1.66 5.82
N SER A 12 12.50 2.72 5.83
CA SER A 12 11.08 2.62 6.18
C SER A 12 10.20 2.78 4.94
N ILE A 13 10.02 4.01 4.47
CA ILE A 13 8.99 4.36 3.49
C ILE A 13 9.34 3.80 2.11
N GLY A 14 10.62 3.82 1.74
CA GLY A 14 11.12 3.33 0.45
C GLY A 14 10.62 1.92 0.09
N PRO A 15 10.96 0.89 0.88
CA PRO A 15 10.55 -0.49 0.59
C PRO A 15 9.06 -0.74 0.82
N ILE A 16 8.46 -0.10 1.84
CA ILE A 16 7.05 -0.33 2.20
C ILE A 16 6.11 0.10 1.05
N VAL A 17 6.37 1.23 0.40
CA VAL A 17 5.51 1.67 -0.71
C VAL A 17 5.54 0.69 -1.88
N TYR A 18 6.70 0.10 -2.19
CA TYR A 18 6.81 -0.85 -3.30
C TYR A 18 6.18 -2.21 -3.01
N THR A 19 6.25 -2.68 -1.76
CA THR A 19 5.60 -3.92 -1.34
C THR A 19 4.07 -3.78 -1.39
N ILE A 20 3.53 -2.74 -0.77
CA ILE A 20 2.07 -2.49 -0.74
C ILE A 20 1.47 -2.36 -2.15
N VAL A 21 2.13 -1.61 -3.05
CA VAL A 21 1.65 -1.44 -4.44
C VAL A 21 1.58 -2.77 -5.20
N SER A 22 2.40 -3.75 -4.83
CA SER A 22 2.38 -5.09 -5.42
C SER A 22 1.35 -6.03 -4.76
N GLU A 23 1.03 -5.81 -3.49
CA GLU A 23 0.17 -6.66 -2.65
C GLU A 23 -1.32 -6.33 -2.75
N ILE A 24 -1.68 -5.06 -2.88
CA ILE A 24 -3.09 -4.61 -2.95
C ILE A 24 -3.82 -5.05 -4.24
N PRO A 25 -3.25 -4.95 -5.46
CA PRO A 25 -4.02 -5.24 -6.66
C PRO A 25 -4.20 -6.74 -6.87
N SER A 26 -5.40 -7.12 -7.34
CA SER A 26 -5.69 -8.51 -7.74
C SER A 26 -4.72 -9.00 -8.81
N THR A 27 -4.37 -10.28 -8.72
CA THR A 27 -3.35 -10.95 -9.54
C THR A 27 -3.53 -10.74 -11.04
N ARG A 28 -4.76 -10.73 -11.56
CA ARG A 28 -5.04 -10.56 -13.01
C ARG A 28 -4.79 -9.14 -13.52
N LEU A 29 -4.96 -8.13 -12.67
CA LEU A 29 -4.88 -6.70 -13.05
C LEU A 29 -3.63 -6.01 -12.51
N ARG A 30 -2.83 -6.71 -11.70
CA ARG A 30 -1.63 -6.21 -11.02
C ARG A 30 -0.75 -5.34 -11.91
N ALA A 31 -0.31 -5.85 -13.06
CA ALA A 31 0.59 -5.12 -13.95
C ALA A 31 0.00 -3.77 -14.40
N LYS A 32 -1.28 -3.75 -14.78
CA LYS A 32 -1.97 -2.53 -15.23
C LYS A 32 -2.12 -1.51 -14.09
N SER A 33 -2.50 -1.97 -12.90
CA SER A 33 -2.64 -1.11 -11.72
C SER A 33 -1.31 -0.52 -11.26
N ILE A 34 -0.22 -1.31 -11.30
CA ILE A 34 1.12 -0.83 -10.96
C ILE A 34 1.57 0.24 -11.95
N ILE A 35 1.43 -0.01 -13.26
CA ILE A 35 1.83 0.95 -14.29
C ILE A 35 1.02 2.25 -14.17
N LEU A 36 -0.28 2.16 -13.95
CA LEU A 36 -1.12 3.35 -13.73
C LEU A 36 -0.63 4.14 -12.50
N SER A 37 -0.41 3.45 -11.38
CA SER A 37 0.08 4.06 -10.14
C SER A 37 1.42 4.77 -10.35
N ARG A 38 2.32 4.17 -11.13
CA ARG A 38 3.62 4.77 -11.47
C ARG A 38 3.51 6.02 -12.34
N ASN A 39 2.65 6.00 -13.35
CA ASN A 39 2.43 7.17 -14.19
C ASN A 39 1.86 8.34 -13.39
N VAL A 40 0.87 8.07 -12.52
CA VAL A 40 0.29 9.09 -11.64
C VAL A 40 1.33 9.63 -10.66
N TYR A 41 2.14 8.76 -10.05
CA TYR A 41 3.24 9.17 -9.17
C TYR A 41 4.22 10.11 -9.89
N ASN A 42 4.66 9.75 -11.11
CA ASN A 42 5.58 10.56 -11.89
C ASN A 42 4.97 11.93 -12.26
N ALA A 43 3.69 11.96 -12.67
CA ALA A 43 2.99 13.20 -12.98
C ALA A 43 2.90 14.14 -11.77
N ILE A 44 2.55 13.61 -10.59
CA ILE A 44 2.51 14.37 -9.34
C ILE A 44 3.91 14.85 -8.96
N ASN A 45 4.94 14.00 -9.11
CA ASN A 45 6.32 14.36 -8.80
C ASN A 45 6.80 15.54 -9.67
N VAL A 46 6.52 15.52 -10.98
CA VAL A 46 6.82 16.65 -11.86
C VAL A 46 6.07 17.92 -11.44
N ALA A 47 4.75 17.82 -11.23
CA ALA A 47 3.91 18.97 -10.91
C ALA A 47 4.26 19.60 -9.55
N PHE A 48 4.43 18.80 -8.50
CA PHE A 48 4.57 19.30 -7.14
C PHE A 48 6.03 19.37 -6.70
N VAL A 49 6.82 18.33 -6.92
CA VAL A 49 8.20 18.29 -6.42
C VAL A 49 9.10 19.16 -7.29
N ASN A 50 8.99 19.06 -8.61
CA ASN A 50 9.89 19.78 -9.50
C ASN A 50 9.44 21.23 -9.76
N ILE A 51 8.14 21.48 -10.00
CA ILE A 51 7.66 22.83 -10.29
C ILE A 51 7.38 23.61 -9.01
N VAL A 52 6.53 23.09 -8.12
CA VAL A 52 6.10 23.83 -6.92
C VAL A 52 7.26 24.06 -5.95
N SER A 53 8.06 23.03 -5.62
CA SER A 53 9.21 23.22 -4.70
C SER A 53 10.22 24.23 -5.25
N PHE A 54 10.51 24.20 -6.55
CA PHE A 54 11.44 25.15 -7.16
C PHE A 54 10.92 26.59 -7.05
N ARG A 55 9.63 26.81 -7.28
CA ARG A 55 9.00 28.14 -7.09
C ARG A 55 8.98 28.59 -5.64
N GLN A 56 8.79 27.67 -4.69
CA GLN A 56 8.81 27.95 -3.25
C GLN A 56 10.21 28.37 -2.75
N LEU A 57 11.26 27.75 -3.27
CA LEU A 57 12.65 27.98 -2.86
C LEU A 57 13.33 29.11 -3.64
N SER A 58 12.83 29.45 -4.83
CA SER A 58 13.40 30.51 -5.66
C SER A 58 13.06 31.92 -5.12
N PRO A 59 14.06 32.78 -4.89
CA PRO A 59 13.86 34.17 -4.44
C PRO A 59 13.16 35.05 -5.47
N LEU A 60 13.15 34.64 -6.75
CA LEU A 60 12.52 35.40 -7.84
C LEU A 60 11.03 35.04 -8.04
N ALA A 61 10.53 34.05 -7.31
CA ALA A 61 9.18 33.53 -7.45
C ALA A 61 8.37 33.72 -6.16
N TRP A 62 8.15 32.65 -5.39
CA TRP A 62 7.33 32.73 -4.17
C TRP A 62 8.15 33.03 -2.91
N ASP A 63 9.47 32.82 -2.94
CA ASP A 63 10.40 33.14 -1.86
C ASP A 63 9.92 32.71 -0.47
N TRP A 64 9.36 31.50 -0.38
CA TRP A 64 8.91 30.96 0.91
C TRP A 64 10.10 30.50 1.75
N GLY A 65 11.24 30.19 1.12
CA GLY A 65 12.45 29.72 1.79
C GLY A 65 12.12 28.58 2.75
N ALA A 66 12.50 28.73 4.02
CA ALA A 66 12.24 27.74 5.06
C ALA A 66 10.74 27.52 5.37
N LYS A 67 9.86 28.48 5.09
CA LYS A 67 8.42 28.35 5.36
C LYS A 67 7.75 27.31 4.45
N ALA A 68 8.36 26.96 3.33
CA ALA A 68 7.90 25.87 2.46
C ALA A 68 7.82 24.54 3.21
N ALA A 69 8.66 24.32 4.23
CA ALA A 69 8.63 23.12 5.05
C ALA A 69 7.28 22.92 5.76
N PHE A 70 6.59 23.99 6.17
CA PHE A 70 5.26 23.87 6.80
C PHE A 70 4.19 23.40 5.82
N PHE A 71 4.28 23.79 4.55
CA PHE A 71 3.36 23.31 3.50
C PHE A 71 3.52 21.80 3.28
N TRP A 72 4.76 21.33 3.18
CA TRP A 72 5.06 19.91 3.00
C TRP A 72 4.73 19.08 4.25
N ALA A 73 5.00 19.61 5.44
CA ALA A 73 4.63 18.97 6.71
C ALA A 73 3.11 18.85 6.87
N GLY A 74 2.35 19.91 6.55
CA GLY A 74 0.88 19.87 6.60
C GLY A 74 0.29 18.87 5.61
N THR A 75 0.83 18.84 4.39
CA THR A 75 0.42 17.85 3.37
C THR A 75 0.72 16.42 3.83
N ASN A 76 1.92 16.19 4.39
CA ASN A 76 2.29 14.88 4.93
C ASN A 76 1.36 14.43 6.06
N LEU A 77 0.98 15.34 6.96
CA LEU A 77 0.05 15.03 8.06
C LEU A 77 -1.33 14.60 7.54
N LEU A 78 -1.85 15.26 6.50
CA LEU A 78 -3.12 14.88 5.87
C LEU A 78 -3.04 13.48 5.24
N PHE A 79 -1.96 13.18 4.51
CA PHE A 79 -1.77 11.84 3.96
C PHE A 79 -1.56 10.78 5.03
N ASN A 80 -0.84 11.09 6.11
CA ASN A 80 -0.68 10.18 7.24
C ASN A 80 -2.03 9.86 7.90
N ALA A 81 -2.89 10.86 8.09
CA ALA A 81 -4.24 10.65 8.58
C ALA A 81 -5.07 9.76 7.61
N TRP A 82 -4.96 9.99 6.30
CA TRP A 82 -5.62 9.14 5.31
C TRP A 82 -5.15 7.68 5.36
N ILE A 83 -3.83 7.47 5.41
CA ILE A 83 -3.21 6.15 5.53
C ILE A 83 -3.73 5.45 6.79
N TRP A 84 -3.79 6.15 7.92
CA TRP A 84 -4.30 5.61 9.18
C TRP A 84 -5.73 5.06 9.09
N PHE A 85 -6.60 5.70 8.33
CA PHE A 85 -7.99 5.25 8.19
C PHE A 85 -8.18 4.15 7.14
N ARG A 86 -7.40 4.18 6.05
CA ARG A 86 -7.72 3.40 4.85
C ARG A 86 -6.68 2.36 4.45
N MET A 87 -5.47 2.39 5.02
CA MET A 87 -4.43 1.41 4.72
C MET A 87 -4.70 0.10 5.46
N PRO A 88 -4.92 -1.02 4.75
CA PRO A 88 -5.02 -2.34 5.36
C PRO A 88 -3.63 -2.88 5.72
N GLU A 89 -3.56 -3.72 6.76
CA GLU A 89 -2.35 -4.47 7.12
C GLU A 89 -2.32 -5.79 6.32
N THR A 90 -1.35 -5.94 5.43
CA THR A 90 -1.21 -7.08 4.51
C THR A 90 -0.15 -8.11 4.96
N LYS A 91 0.60 -7.82 6.04
CA LYS A 91 1.67 -8.68 6.52
C LYS A 91 1.19 -10.10 6.84
N GLY A 92 1.86 -11.09 6.26
CA GLY A 92 1.64 -12.51 6.54
C GLY A 92 0.39 -13.12 5.89
N ARG A 93 -0.18 -12.45 4.87
CA ARG A 93 -1.33 -12.94 4.10
C ARG A 93 -0.95 -13.35 2.70
N THR A 94 -1.62 -14.36 2.15
CA THR A 94 -1.47 -14.76 0.75
C THR A 94 -2.31 -13.86 -0.16
N TYR A 95 -1.96 -13.79 -1.45
CA TYR A 95 -2.76 -13.01 -2.42
C TYR A 95 -4.21 -13.50 -2.53
N ALA A 96 -4.46 -14.81 -2.35
CA ALA A 96 -5.80 -15.37 -2.38
C ALA A 96 -6.62 -14.94 -1.14
N GLU A 97 -6.00 -14.95 0.03
CA GLU A 97 -6.60 -14.44 1.27
C GLU A 97 -6.95 -12.95 1.18
N LEU A 98 -6.06 -12.14 0.61
CA LEU A 98 -6.30 -10.71 0.41
C LEU A 98 -7.49 -10.48 -0.53
N ASP A 99 -7.58 -11.20 -1.64
CA ASP A 99 -8.72 -11.10 -2.58
C ASP A 99 -10.05 -11.47 -1.87
N ILE A 100 -10.05 -12.46 -0.96
CA ILE A 100 -11.25 -12.81 -0.15
C ILE A 100 -11.60 -11.67 0.83
N LEU A 101 -10.62 -11.08 1.52
CA LEU A 101 -10.86 -9.96 2.45
C LEU A 101 -11.41 -8.72 1.74
N PHE A 102 -10.92 -8.42 0.54
CA PHE A 102 -11.44 -7.33 -0.28
C PHE A 102 -12.86 -7.63 -0.79
N THR A 103 -13.14 -8.87 -1.16
CA THR A 103 -14.50 -9.31 -1.59
C THR A 103 -15.51 -9.20 -0.45
N ASN A 104 -15.10 -9.53 0.78
CA ASN A 104 -15.94 -9.45 1.98
C ASN A 104 -16.04 -8.02 2.56
N GLU A 105 -15.52 -7.01 1.85
CA GLU A 105 -15.53 -5.58 2.24
C GLU A 105 -15.08 -5.34 3.69
N VAL A 106 -14.10 -6.13 4.15
CA VAL A 106 -13.63 -6.04 5.54
C VAL A 106 -13.03 -4.64 5.74
N PRO A 107 -13.27 -3.96 6.88
CA PRO A 107 -12.62 -2.70 7.16
C PRO A 107 -11.09 -2.90 7.19
N ALA A 108 -10.33 -2.01 6.56
CA ALA A 108 -8.86 -2.08 6.46
C ALA A 108 -8.16 -2.40 7.80
N ARG A 109 -8.68 -1.88 8.91
CA ARG A 109 -8.15 -2.09 10.27
C ARG A 109 -8.40 -3.49 10.87
N ARG A 110 -9.29 -4.28 10.28
CA ARG A 110 -9.61 -5.65 10.72
C ARG A 110 -8.90 -6.71 9.89
N PHE A 111 -8.21 -6.35 8.80
CA PHE A 111 -7.47 -7.30 7.95
C PHE A 111 -6.53 -8.22 8.74
N ALA A 112 -5.81 -7.67 9.73
CA ALA A 112 -4.92 -8.46 10.59
C ALA A 112 -5.67 -9.43 11.52
N LYS A 113 -6.90 -9.10 11.95
CA LYS A 113 -7.66 -9.86 12.96
C LYS A 113 -8.68 -10.83 12.36
N THR A 114 -9.08 -10.63 11.11
CA THR A 114 -10.03 -11.51 10.44
C THR A 114 -9.35 -12.84 10.15
N LYS A 115 -9.80 -13.92 10.79
CA LYS A 115 -9.42 -15.28 10.41
C LYS A 115 -10.11 -15.59 9.08
N ILE A 116 -9.33 -16.04 8.12
CA ILE A 116 -9.83 -16.54 6.83
C ILE A 116 -9.61 -18.03 6.93
N GLU A 117 -10.67 -18.81 6.83
CA GLU A 117 -10.55 -20.25 6.60
C GLU A 117 -9.80 -20.42 5.28
N THR A 118 -8.58 -20.91 5.38
CA THR A 118 -7.72 -21.08 4.23
C THR A 118 -8.37 -22.08 3.29
N LEU A 119 -8.37 -21.81 1.98
CA LEU A 119 -8.76 -22.80 0.96
C LEU A 119 -8.05 -24.15 1.16
N GLY A 120 -6.87 -24.19 1.79
CA GLY A 120 -6.18 -25.42 2.19
C GLY A 120 -6.97 -26.29 3.16
N GLU A 121 -7.56 -25.72 4.23
CA GLU A 121 -8.31 -26.49 5.23
C GLU A 121 -9.60 -27.05 4.62
N GLY A 122 -10.35 -26.24 3.87
CA GLY A 122 -11.56 -26.70 3.18
C GLY A 122 -11.27 -27.71 2.07
N THR A 123 -10.13 -27.62 1.37
CA THR A 123 -9.76 -28.60 0.33
C THR A 123 -9.26 -29.90 0.95
N GLU A 124 -8.53 -29.84 2.07
CA GLU A 124 -8.10 -31.02 2.82
C GLU A 124 -9.27 -31.75 3.47
N GLU A 125 -10.25 -31.02 4.03
CA GLU A 125 -11.48 -31.61 4.57
C GLU A 125 -12.31 -32.26 3.46
N VAL A 126 -12.51 -31.57 2.32
CA VAL A 126 -13.24 -32.13 1.18
C VAL A 126 -12.51 -33.32 0.56
N GLN A 127 -11.18 -33.32 0.50
CA GLN A 127 -10.39 -34.47 0.04
C GLN A 127 -10.45 -35.64 1.01
N LYS A 128 -10.42 -35.39 2.33
CA LYS A 128 -10.61 -36.44 3.35
C LYS A 128 -12.01 -37.04 3.28
N GLU A 129 -13.03 -36.21 3.17
CA GLU A 129 -14.43 -36.66 3.09
C GLU A 129 -14.70 -37.44 1.79
N GLN A 130 -14.06 -37.05 0.68
CA GLN A 130 -14.10 -37.84 -0.57
C GLN A 130 -13.31 -39.15 -0.48
N ALA A 131 -12.15 -39.16 0.18
CA ALA A 131 -11.35 -40.36 0.37
C ALA A 131 -12.07 -41.39 1.27
N GLU A 132 -12.74 -40.94 2.33
CA GLU A 132 -13.57 -41.80 3.20
C GLU A 132 -14.76 -42.38 2.43
N ARG A 133 -15.47 -41.57 1.63
CA ARG A 133 -16.59 -42.05 0.80
C ARG A 133 -16.17 -43.07 -0.27
N ILE A 134 -14.94 -43.00 -0.76
CA ILE A 134 -14.39 -43.98 -1.73
C ILE A 134 -13.91 -45.24 -1.01
N ALA A 135 -13.47 -45.14 0.24
CA ALA A 135 -13.07 -46.30 1.04
C ALA A 135 -14.27 -47.12 1.55
N ASP A 136 -15.43 -46.48 1.71
CA ASP A 136 -16.69 -47.11 2.16
C ASP A 136 -17.55 -47.69 1.00
N ALA A 137 -17.09 -47.59 -0.25
CA ALA A 137 -17.78 -48.08 -1.46
C ALA A 137 -17.12 -49.35 -2.03
#